data_AF-A0A853DAF2-F1
#
_entry.id   AF-A0A853DAF2-F1
#
_cell.length_a   1.000
_cell.length_b   1.000
_cell.length_c   1.000
_cell.angle_alpha   90.00
_cell.angle_beta   90.00
_cell.angle_gamma   90.00
#
_symmetry.space_group_name_H-M   'P 1'
#
loop_
_entity.id
_entity.type
_entity.pdbx_description
1 polymer ?
#
loop_
_entity_poly.entity_id
_entity_poly.type
_entity_poly.pdbx_seq_one_letter_code
_entity_poly.pdbx_strand_id
1 'polypeptide(L)'
;MENHYIPIQKGLQKDVLYKGLKAKYIMYCLYLVLTAILLGLVLSTFIPMVYALLLIAIVIVIIFLVLLFYSRTYGANGFVKKLADSQRPNAIKVSNSFKNLVLWKNR
;
A
#
# COMPACT_ATOMS: atom_id res chain seq x y z
N MET A 1 -43.42 4.11 17.68
CA MET A 1 -41.98 3.96 17.95
C MET A 1 -41.28 5.12 17.29
N GLU A 2 -40.84 6.09 18.07
CA GLU A 2 -40.16 7.30 17.59
C GLU A 2 -38.77 6.91 17.05
N ASN A 3 -38.56 7.01 15.73
CA ASN A 3 -37.28 6.68 15.11
C ASN A 3 -36.26 7.80 15.38
N HIS A 4 -35.39 7.59 16.37
CA HIS A 4 -34.26 8.47 16.61
C HIS A 4 -33.12 8.15 15.63
N TYR A 5 -32.81 9.10 14.75
CA TYR A 5 -31.66 9.01 13.85
C TYR A 5 -30.43 9.62 14.52
N ILE A 6 -29.45 8.78 14.84
CA ILE A 6 -28.16 9.25 15.37
C ILE A 6 -27.26 9.62 14.19
N PRO A 7 -26.77 10.87 14.10
CA PRO A 7 -25.83 11.25 13.05
C PRO A 7 -24.50 10.52 13.23
N ILE A 8 -24.13 9.70 12.24
CA ILE A 8 -22.83 9.01 12.23
C ILE A 8 -21.74 10.04 11.93
N GLN A 9 -20.87 10.29 12.91
CA GLN A 9 -19.72 11.20 12.78
C GLN A 9 -18.61 10.56 11.94
N LYS A 10 -18.67 10.74 10.61
CA LYS A 10 -17.74 10.14 9.63
C LYS A 10 -16.27 10.56 9.80
N GLY A 11 -15.97 11.55 10.65
CA GLY A 11 -14.62 12.03 10.91
C GLY A 11 -13.74 11.04 11.69
N LEU A 12 -14.31 10.26 12.61
CA LEU A 12 -13.55 9.29 13.42
C LEU A 12 -13.02 8.09 12.62
N GLN A 13 -13.65 7.80 11.48
CA GLN A 13 -13.35 6.62 10.66
C GLN A 13 -12.31 6.88 9.58
N LYS A 14 -11.69 8.07 9.56
CA LYS A 14 -10.62 8.38 8.60
C LYS A 14 -9.35 7.61 8.96
N ASP A 15 -8.77 6.96 7.96
CA ASP A 15 -7.45 6.33 8.07
C ASP A 15 -6.41 7.32 8.64
N VAL A 16 -5.61 6.85 9.59
CA VAL A 16 -4.46 7.61 10.10
C VAL A 16 -3.44 7.79 8.95
N LEU A 17 -3.26 9.05 8.55
CA LEU A 17 -2.39 9.49 7.47
C LEU A 17 -1.38 10.50 8.03
N TYR A 18 -0.09 10.24 7.85
CA TYR A 18 0.98 11.20 8.16
C TYR A 18 1.61 11.68 6.85
N LYS A 19 1.47 12.96 6.49
CA LYS A 19 1.99 13.55 5.24
C LYS A 19 1.65 12.75 3.96
N GLY A 20 0.45 12.15 3.90
CA GLY A 20 0.01 11.30 2.78
C GLY A 20 0.54 9.86 2.81
N LEU A 21 1.37 9.51 3.79
CA LEU A 21 1.78 8.15 4.09
C LEU A 21 0.74 7.50 5.01
N LYS A 22 0.17 6.38 4.59
CA LYS A 22 -0.74 5.62 5.45
C LYS A 22 0.05 4.91 6.56
N ALA A 23 -0.58 4.72 7.72
CA ALA A 23 0.03 4.10 8.90
C ALA A 23 0.80 2.78 8.60
N LYS A 24 0.27 1.95 7.70
CA LYS A 24 0.91 0.69 7.27
C LYS A 24 2.30 0.89 6.63
N TYR A 25 2.48 1.96 5.84
CA TYR A 25 3.78 2.28 5.22
C TYR A 25 4.76 2.89 6.22
N ILE A 26 4.27 3.57 7.25
CA ILE A 26 5.11 4.05 8.36
C ILE A 26 5.70 2.85 9.10
N MET A 27 4.89 1.83 9.37
CA MET A 27 5.37 0.57 9.97
C MET A 27 6.43 -0.11 9.09
N TYR A 28 6.25 -0.13 7.76
CA TYR A 28 7.28 -0.66 6.86
C TYR A 28 8.59 0.14 6.92
N CYS A 29 8.54 1.46 7.07
CA CYS A 29 9.74 2.27 7.26
C CYS A 29 10.47 1.93 8.57
N LEU A 30 9.73 1.67 9.67
CA LEU A 30 10.33 1.24 10.94
C LEU A 30 11.02 -0.12 10.80
N TYR A 31 10.37 -1.09 10.15
CA TYR A 31 11.00 -2.38 9.86
C TYR A 31 12.24 -2.23 8.98
N LEU A 32 12.20 -1.34 7.98
CA LEU A 32 13.33 -1.05 7.10
C LEU A 32 14.53 -0.52 7.89
N VAL A 33 14.32 0.41 8.84
CA VAL A 33 15.41 0.93 9.67
C VAL A 33 16.05 -0.18 10.50
N LEU A 34 15.24 -1.02 11.14
CA LEU A 34 15.74 -2.17 11.92
C LEU A 34 16.54 -3.15 11.05
N THR A 35 16.01 -3.51 9.88
CA THR A 35 16.72 -4.41 8.96
C THR A 35 17.99 -3.79 8.41
N ALA A 36 18.00 -2.49 8.11
CA ALA A 36 19.19 -1.79 7.64
C ALA A 36 20.32 -1.76 8.68
N ILE A 37 20.00 -1.62 9.97
CA ILE A 37 20.99 -1.69 11.06
C ILE A 37 21.62 -3.08 11.12
N LEU A 38 20.79 -4.14 11.12
CA LEU A 38 21.27 -5.53 11.13
C LEU A 38 22.13 -5.84 9.91
N LEU A 39 21.66 -5.43 8.73
CA LEU A 39 22.36 -5.67 7.47
C LEU A 39 23.68 -4.90 7.43
N GLY A 40 23.71 -3.66 7.94
CA GLY A 40 24.94 -2.87 8.07
C GLY A 40 25.98 -3.48 9.00
N LEU A 41 25.55 -4.08 10.11
CA LEU A 41 26.43 -4.79 11.03
C LEU A 41 27.04 -6.05 10.38
N VAL A 42 26.25 -6.77 9.58
CA VAL A 42 26.76 -7.94 8.85
C VAL A 42 27.72 -7.50 7.74
N LEU A 43 27.36 -6.49 6.95
CA LEU A 43 28.15 -6.03 5.80
C LEU A 43 29.49 -5.42 6.21
N SER A 44 29.57 -4.78 7.38
CA SER A 44 30.82 -4.19 7.90
C SER A 44 31.88 -5.24 8.24
N THR A 45 31.51 -6.52 8.33
CA THR A 45 32.46 -7.64 8.53
C THR A 45 33.21 -7.98 7.24
N PHE A 46 32.62 -7.70 6.07
CA PHE A 46 33.16 -8.11 4.76
C PHE A 46 33.75 -6.94 3.96
N ILE A 47 33.22 -5.73 4.14
CA ILE A 47 33.55 -4.56 3.34
C ILE A 47 33.93 -3.40 4.26
N PRO A 48 34.87 -2.52 3.87
CA PRO A 48 35.17 -1.31 4.63
C PRO A 48 33.89 -0.52 4.94
N MET A 49 33.77 -0.08 6.19
CA MET A 49 32.54 0.48 6.75
C MET A 49 31.96 1.64 5.92
N VAL A 50 32.81 2.48 5.33
CA VAL A 50 32.39 3.61 4.50
C VAL A 50 31.60 3.15 3.27
N TYR A 51 32.09 2.13 2.56
CA TYR A 51 31.41 1.60 1.38
C TYR A 51 30.11 0.88 1.74
N ALA A 52 30.11 0.13 2.83
CA ALA A 52 28.90 -0.54 3.34
C ALA A 52 27.80 0.48 3.70
N LEU A 53 28.16 1.58 4.36
CA LEU A 53 27.23 2.63 4.76
C LEU A 53 26.67 3.37 3.54
N LEU A 54 27.52 3.71 2.56
CA LEU A 54 27.10 4.39 1.34
C LEU A 54 26.11 3.52 0.54
N LEU A 55 26.39 2.23 0.40
CA LEU A 55 25.51 1.27 -0.28
C LEU A 55 24.15 1.18 0.42
N ILE A 56 24.14 1.01 1.75
CA ILE A 56 22.91 0.92 2.52
C ILE A 56 22.10 2.22 2.46
N ALA A 57 22.75 3.38 2.54
CA ALA A 57 22.08 4.67 2.42
C ALA A 57 21.35 4.82 1.08
N ILE A 58 22.00 4.44 -0.03
CA ILE A 58 21.38 4.46 -1.37
C ILE A 58 20.17 3.52 -1.42
N VAL A 59 20.32 2.29 -0.90
CA VAL A 59 19.23 1.30 -0.90
C VAL A 59 18.04 1.77 -0.08
N ILE A 60 18.26 2.36 1.10
CA ILE A 60 17.20 2.93 1.94
C ILE A 60 16.42 4.01 1.18
N VAL A 61 17.12 4.94 0.52
CA VAL A 61 16.48 6.01 -0.24
C VAL A 61 15.64 5.45 -1.38
N ILE A 62 16.15 4.48 -2.14
CA ILE A 62 15.41 3.85 -3.24
C ILE A 62 14.14 3.17 -2.71
N ILE A 63 14.25 2.36 -1.66
CA ILE A 63 13.10 1.65 -1.08
C ILE A 63 12.07 2.65 -0.54
N PHE A 64 12.53 3.72 0.12
CA PHE A 64 11.65 4.77 0.65
C PHE A 64 10.87 5.49 -0.47
N LEU A 65 11.52 5.81 -1.58
CA LEU A 65 10.86 6.41 -2.75
C LEU A 65 9.81 5.47 -3.35
N VAL A 66 10.11 4.17 -3.44
CA VAL A 66 9.15 3.16 -3.91
C VAL A 66 7.95 3.06 -2.97
N LEU A 67 8.17 3.04 -1.65
CA LEU A 67 7.09 3.01 -0.66
C LEU A 67 6.21 4.27 -0.76
N LEU A 68 6.82 5.45 -0.93
CA LEU A 68 6.10 6.71 -1.15
C LEU A 68 5.23 6.66 -2.40
N PHE A 69 5.80 6.22 -3.53
CA PHE A 69 5.06 6.06 -4.78
C PHE A 69 3.86 5.12 -4.59
N TYR A 70 4.07 3.97 -3.96
CA TYR A 70 3.01 3.00 -3.72
C TYR A 70 1.90 3.51 -2.81
N SER A 71 2.28 4.23 -1.75
CA SER A 71 1.35 4.81 -0.79
C SER A 71 0.42 5.83 -1.48
N ARG A 72 0.98 6.67 -2.36
CA ARG A 72 0.23 7.68 -3.12
C ARG A 72 -0.64 7.07 -4.21
N THR A 73 -0.11 6.12 -5.00
CA THR A 73 -0.81 5.59 -6.18
C THR A 73 -1.89 4.58 -5.81
N TYR A 74 -1.65 3.68 -4.85
CA TYR A 74 -2.56 2.56 -4.60
C TYR A 74 -3.17 2.53 -3.18
N GLY A 75 -2.70 3.38 -2.27
CA GLY A 75 -3.19 3.46 -0.90
C GLY A 75 -2.76 2.26 -0.03
N ALA A 76 -3.56 1.90 0.98
CA ALA A 76 -3.11 1.07 2.12
C ALA A 76 -2.59 -0.32 1.74
N ASN A 77 -3.27 -0.96 0.80
CA ASN A 77 -2.95 -2.31 0.32
C ASN A 77 -2.36 -2.25 -1.09
N GLY A 78 -1.49 -1.27 -1.32
CA GLY A 78 -1.06 -0.97 -2.67
C GLY A 78 -0.46 -2.17 -3.39
N PHE A 79 0.47 -2.87 -2.75
CA PHE A 79 1.12 -4.05 -3.33
C PHE A 79 0.12 -5.11 -3.79
N VAL A 80 -0.89 -5.39 -2.96
CA VAL A 80 -1.94 -6.37 -3.27
C VAL A 80 -2.77 -5.90 -4.46
N LYS A 81 -3.10 -4.60 -4.53
CA LYS A 81 -3.86 -4.04 -5.66
C LYS A 81 -3.10 -4.11 -6.97
N LYS A 82 -1.82 -3.74 -7.00
CA LYS A 82 -1.01 -3.86 -8.23
C LYS A 82 -0.87 -5.33 -8.66
N LEU A 83 -0.68 -6.23 -7.70
CA LEU A 83 -0.60 -7.66 -7.98
C LEU A 83 -1.93 -8.21 -8.51
N ALA A 84 -3.05 -7.76 -7.97
CA ALA A 84 -4.38 -8.11 -8.46
C ALA A 84 -4.61 -7.53 -9.87
N ASP A 85 -4.24 -6.27 -10.11
CA ASP A 85 -4.36 -5.64 -11.43
C ASP A 85 -3.49 -6.33 -12.48
N SER A 86 -2.29 -6.79 -12.10
CA SER A 86 -1.42 -7.58 -12.98
C SER A 86 -1.98 -8.96 -13.35
N GLN A 87 -2.90 -9.50 -12.55
CA GLN A 87 -3.54 -10.80 -12.78
C GLN A 87 -4.87 -10.67 -13.54
N ARG A 88 -5.29 -9.45 -13.92
CA ARG A 88 -6.56 -9.27 -14.64
C ARG A 88 -6.43 -9.77 -16.07
N PRO A 89 -7.45 -10.48 -16.58
CA PRO A 89 -7.50 -10.83 -18.00
C PRO A 89 -7.67 -9.56 -18.85
N ASN A 90 -7.02 -9.52 -20.02
CA ASN A 90 -7.09 -8.38 -20.95
C ASN A 90 -8.51 -8.11 -21.48
N ALA A 91 -9.33 -9.14 -21.59
CA ALA A 91 -10.71 -9.02 -22.01
C ALA A 91 -11.59 -10.03 -21.27
N ILE A 92 -12.77 -9.59 -20.85
CA ILE A 92 -13.81 -10.46 -20.31
C ILE A 92 -14.80 -10.69 -21.45
N LYS A 93 -14.79 -11.90 -22.02
CA LYS A 93 -15.79 -12.28 -23.04
C LYS A 93 -17.12 -12.53 -22.34
N VAL A 94 -18.07 -11.64 -22.55
CA VAL A 94 -19.46 -11.82 -22.09
C VAL A 94 -20.16 -12.76 -23.07
N SER A 95 -20.49 -13.99 -22.65
CA SER A 95 -21.19 -14.96 -23.50
C SER A 95 -22.72 -14.84 -23.44
N ASN A 96 -23.26 -14.26 -22.36
CA ASN A 96 -24.70 -14.26 -22.09
C ASN A 96 -25.26 -12.83 -22.10
N SER A 97 -26.47 -12.70 -22.64
CA SER A 97 -27.20 -11.42 -22.68
C SER A 97 -27.69 -11.01 -21.29
N PHE A 98 -27.32 -9.81 -20.84
CA PHE A 98 -27.71 -9.26 -19.53
C PHE A 98 -29.19 -8.85 -19.42
N LYS A 99 -29.99 -9.02 -20.48
CA LYS A 99 -31.41 -8.59 -20.54
C LYS A 99 -32.31 -9.23 -19.49
N ASN A 100 -31.95 -10.41 -18.98
CA ASN A 100 -32.74 -11.13 -17.96
C ASN A 100 -32.28 -10.87 -16.52
N LEU A 101 -31.28 -10.02 -16.30
CA LEU A 101 -30.90 -9.64 -14.94
C LEU A 101 -31.96 -8.72 -14.33
N VAL A 102 -32.42 -9.08 -13.14
CA VAL A 102 -33.47 -8.38 -12.37
C VAL A 102 -33.18 -6.88 -12.22
N LEU A 103 -31.90 -6.49 -12.12
CA LEU A 103 -31.45 -5.11 -12.02
C LEU A 103 -31.76 -4.24 -13.26
N TRP A 104 -31.90 -4.86 -14.44
CA TRP A 104 -32.18 -4.15 -15.71
C TRP A 104 -33.65 -4.16 -16.10
N LYS A 105 -34.48 -5.00 -15.45
CA LYS A 105 -35.93 -5.05 -15.71
C LYS A 105 -36.69 -3.87 -15.08
N ASN A 106 -36.06 -3.17 -14.13
CA ASN A 106 -36.63 -2.05 -13.38
C ASN A 106 -36.11 -0.66 -13.85
N ARG A 107 -35.51 -0.57 -15.04
CA ARG A 107 -35.26 0.69 -15.75
C ARG A 107 -36.09 0.72 -17.02
#